data_AF-A0A4Q5YU57-F1
#
_entry.id   AF-A0A4Q5YU57-F1
#
_cell.length_a   1.000
_cell.length_b   1.000
_cell.length_c   1.000
_cell.angle_alpha   90.00
_cell.angle_beta   90.00
_cell.angle_gamma   90.00
#
_symmetry.space_group_name_H-M   'P 1'
#
loop_
_entity.id
_entity.type
_entity.pdbx_description
1 polymer ?
#
loop_
_entity_poly.entity_id
_entity_poly.type
_entity_poly.pdbx_seq_one_letter_code
_entity_poly.pdbx_strand_id
1 'polypeptide(L)'
;MAPYSLDSRTRTYGVKVKPSIFGNMMQHFGIQGYYNPFTGEAQVNPKLPAFMLPFVMCHEMAHQSGIAAEDDANLLSYAVATLAPDSTFRYSAYFNLWLYTHARLKRTDSALAHKLSESLNGLTKSHLAVLKELRSKYDSEVSDYSGALYDGYLKLHHQKDGIESYNKVAITAWAWEKKAKGKRFIIEIP
;
A
#
# COMPACT_ATOMS: atom_id res chain seq x y z
N MET A 1 1.81 -6.44 24.41
CA MET A 1 1.73 -6.31 22.93
C MET A 1 0.62 -7.23 22.44
N ALA A 2 -0.48 -6.69 21.92
CA ALA A 2 -1.53 -7.53 21.35
C ALA A 2 -1.04 -8.14 20.02
N PRO A 3 -1.37 -9.40 19.70
CA PRO A 3 -1.02 -9.99 18.42
C PRO A 3 -1.75 -9.21 17.32
N TYR A 4 -0.98 -8.59 16.42
CA TYR A 4 -1.52 -7.93 15.22
C TYR A 4 -2.28 -8.99 14.40
N SER A 5 -3.60 -8.84 14.32
CA SER A 5 -4.46 -9.78 13.59
C SER A 5 -4.46 -9.42 12.10
N LEU A 6 -4.44 -10.44 11.23
CA LEU A 6 -4.73 -10.30 9.80
C LEU A 6 -6.22 -9.98 9.53
N ASP A 7 -6.98 -9.61 10.56
CA ASP A 7 -8.43 -9.43 10.51
C ASP A 7 -8.80 -8.09 9.86
N SER A 8 -8.49 -8.00 8.58
CA SER A 8 -8.80 -6.87 7.70
C SER A 8 -10.14 -7.05 6.99
N ARG A 9 -10.98 -7.99 7.45
CA ARG A 9 -12.20 -8.47 6.77
C ARG A 9 -11.95 -8.98 5.34
N THR A 10 -10.71 -9.08 4.86
CA THR A 10 -10.37 -9.56 3.52
C THR A 10 -10.81 -11.01 3.29
N ARG A 11 -10.69 -11.84 4.34
CA ARG A 11 -11.12 -13.25 4.32
C ARG A 11 -12.60 -13.43 4.00
N THR A 12 -13.48 -12.48 4.39
CA THR A 12 -14.92 -12.58 4.09
C THR A 12 -15.25 -12.31 2.64
N TYR A 13 -14.32 -11.74 1.87
CA TYR A 13 -14.47 -11.47 0.43
C TYR A 13 -13.67 -12.43 -0.46
N GLY A 14 -13.20 -13.56 0.09
CA GLY A 14 -12.39 -14.53 -0.66
C GLY A 14 -10.95 -14.09 -0.93
N VAL A 15 -10.56 -12.91 -0.47
CA VAL A 15 -9.18 -12.40 -0.52
C VAL A 15 -8.38 -13.08 0.59
N LYS A 16 -7.66 -14.14 0.22
CA LYS A 16 -6.86 -14.95 1.15
C LYS A 16 -5.40 -14.89 0.73
N VAL A 17 -4.62 -14.11 1.46
CA VAL A 17 -3.17 -14.05 1.31
C VAL A 17 -2.51 -14.62 2.56
N LYS A 18 -1.45 -15.43 2.40
CA LYS A 18 -0.76 -16.03 3.55
C LYS A 18 0.04 -14.96 4.30
N PRO A 19 0.08 -15.00 5.64
CA PRO A 19 1.08 -14.22 6.36
C PRO A 19 2.47 -14.75 5.99
N SER A 20 3.38 -13.83 5.71
CA SER A 20 4.79 -14.16 5.63
C SER A 20 5.33 -14.50 7.02
N ILE A 21 6.09 -15.59 7.11
CA ILE A 21 6.87 -15.93 8.32
C ILE A 21 8.01 -14.94 8.57
N PHE A 22 8.37 -14.13 7.56
CA PHE A 22 9.45 -13.15 7.60
C PHE A 22 8.97 -11.73 7.94
N GLY A 23 7.81 -11.56 8.60
CA GLY A 23 7.21 -10.25 8.87
C GLY A 23 8.15 -9.23 9.52
N ASN A 24 9.02 -9.65 10.44
CA ASN A 24 10.06 -8.78 11.03
C ASN A 24 11.01 -8.22 9.97
N MET A 25 11.57 -9.11 9.14
CA MET A 25 12.50 -8.77 8.07
C MET A 25 11.82 -7.88 7.01
N MET A 26 10.60 -8.24 6.61
CA MET A 26 9.79 -7.45 5.69
C MET A 26 9.57 -6.03 6.20
N GLN A 27 9.29 -5.87 7.50
CA GLN A 27 9.04 -4.57 8.09
C GLN A 27 10.31 -3.70 8.18
N HIS A 28 11.48 -4.31 8.45
CA HIS A 28 12.79 -3.63 8.40
C HIS A 28 13.12 -3.12 6.99
N PHE A 29 12.70 -3.86 5.97
CA PHE A 29 12.93 -3.51 4.57
C PHE A 29 11.78 -2.70 3.95
N GLY A 30 10.70 -2.41 4.68
CA GLY A 30 9.53 -1.75 4.13
C GLY A 30 8.74 -2.58 3.11
N ILE A 31 8.98 -3.90 3.07
CA ILE A 31 8.21 -4.87 2.27
C ILE A 31 6.83 -5.03 2.91
N GLN A 32 5.81 -4.71 2.12
CA GLN A 32 4.41 -4.81 2.55
C GLN A 32 3.83 -6.19 2.22
N GLY A 33 4.22 -6.74 1.08
CA GLY A 33 3.91 -8.09 0.62
C GLY A 33 4.95 -8.56 -0.39
N TYR A 34 4.90 -9.83 -0.75
CA TYR A 34 5.63 -10.36 -1.89
C TYR A 34 4.94 -11.60 -2.46
N TYR A 35 5.15 -11.82 -3.76
CA TYR A 35 4.83 -13.07 -4.44
C TYR A 35 5.99 -14.06 -4.28
N ASN A 36 5.69 -15.27 -3.81
CA ASN A 36 6.69 -16.33 -3.66
C ASN A 36 6.85 -17.11 -4.97
N PRO A 37 7.99 -17.01 -5.68
CA PRO A 37 8.16 -17.64 -6.99
C PRO A 37 8.29 -19.18 -6.93
N PHE A 38 8.56 -19.75 -5.76
CA PHE A 38 8.71 -21.19 -5.58
C PHE A 38 7.39 -21.88 -5.23
N THR A 39 6.54 -21.23 -4.45
CA THR A 39 5.23 -21.77 -4.05
C THR A 39 4.08 -21.25 -4.91
N GLY A 40 4.30 -20.16 -5.65
CA GLY A 40 3.26 -19.49 -6.42
C GLY A 40 2.22 -18.76 -5.56
N GLU A 41 2.53 -18.48 -4.30
CA GLU A 41 1.58 -17.91 -3.34
C GLU A 41 1.91 -16.44 -3.02
N ALA A 42 0.87 -15.61 -3.01
CA ALA A 42 0.95 -14.28 -2.42
C ALA A 42 1.20 -14.37 -0.91
N GLN A 43 2.07 -13.50 -0.39
CA GLN A 43 2.33 -13.38 1.03
C GLN A 43 2.32 -11.91 1.47
N VAL A 44 1.67 -11.59 2.59
CA VAL A 44 1.68 -10.24 3.17
C VAL A 44 2.44 -10.19 4.48
N ASN A 45 3.03 -9.04 4.78
CA ASN A 45 3.63 -8.79 6.08
C ASN A 45 2.53 -8.72 7.15
N PRO A 46 2.52 -9.65 8.13
CA PRO A 46 1.49 -9.68 9.18
C PRO A 46 1.57 -8.50 10.16
N LYS A 47 2.63 -7.69 10.09
CA LYS A 47 2.83 -6.51 10.94
C LYS A 47 2.26 -5.23 10.34
N LEU A 48 1.71 -5.30 9.14
CA LEU A 48 1.04 -4.15 8.54
C LEU A 48 -0.18 -3.75 9.36
N PRO A 49 -0.43 -2.44 9.53
CA PRO A 49 -1.69 -1.97 10.09
C PRO A 49 -2.88 -2.48 9.27
N ALA A 50 -3.97 -2.82 9.95
CA ALA A 50 -5.15 -3.40 9.31
C ALA A 50 -5.76 -2.51 8.20
N PHE A 51 -5.59 -1.19 8.29
CA PHE A 51 -6.06 -0.25 7.26
C PHE A 51 -5.24 -0.28 5.95
N MET A 52 -4.02 -0.84 5.96
CA MET A 52 -3.19 -1.02 4.76
C MET A 52 -3.46 -2.37 4.07
N LEU A 53 -3.87 -3.36 4.85
CA LEU A 53 -3.96 -4.76 4.43
C LEU A 53 -4.85 -5.00 3.20
N PRO A 54 -6.06 -4.42 3.05
CA PRO A 54 -6.91 -4.73 1.90
C PRO A 54 -6.27 -4.38 0.55
N PHE A 55 -5.66 -3.20 0.43
CA PHE A 55 -4.99 -2.80 -0.82
C PHE A 55 -3.78 -3.69 -1.11
N VAL A 56 -2.94 -3.92 -0.10
CA VAL A 56 -1.73 -4.75 -0.25
C VAL A 56 -2.09 -6.19 -0.60
N MET A 57 -3.14 -6.76 0.01
CA MET A 57 -3.58 -8.12 -0.35
C MET A 57 -4.09 -8.21 -1.79
N CYS A 58 -4.86 -7.22 -2.26
CA CYS A 58 -5.25 -7.17 -3.67
C CYS A 58 -4.03 -7.09 -4.60
N HIS A 59 -2.98 -6.36 -4.20
CA HIS A 59 -1.74 -6.19 -4.96
C HIS A 59 -0.97 -7.49 -5.08
N GLU A 60 -0.75 -8.19 -3.99
CA GLU A 60 -0.09 -9.50 -4.05
C GLU A 60 -0.94 -10.54 -4.80
N MET A 61 -2.27 -10.45 -4.71
CA MET A 61 -3.16 -11.32 -5.50
C MET A 61 -3.12 -10.99 -7.00
N ALA A 62 -2.89 -9.73 -7.38
CA ALA A 62 -2.68 -9.36 -8.78
C ALA A 62 -1.40 -10.03 -9.31
N HIS A 63 -0.31 -9.97 -8.55
CA HIS A 63 0.92 -10.71 -8.87
C HIS A 63 0.69 -12.22 -8.95
N GLN A 64 -0.03 -12.79 -7.98
CA GLN A 64 -0.39 -14.20 -8.00
C GLN A 64 -1.24 -14.59 -9.22
N SER A 65 -2.01 -13.66 -9.78
CA SER A 65 -2.80 -13.86 -11.00
C SER A 65 -2.00 -13.65 -12.29
N GLY A 66 -0.68 -13.44 -12.20
CA GLY A 66 0.22 -13.30 -13.34
C GLY A 66 0.47 -11.86 -13.80
N ILE A 67 0.00 -10.85 -13.06
CA ILE A 67 0.35 -9.45 -13.36
C ILE A 67 1.75 -9.17 -12.84
N ALA A 68 2.74 -9.16 -13.73
CA ALA A 68 4.14 -8.95 -13.34
C ALA A 68 4.48 -7.47 -13.08
N ALA A 69 3.86 -6.54 -13.80
CA ALA A 69 4.17 -5.12 -13.68
C ALA A 69 3.52 -4.51 -12.42
N GLU A 70 4.35 -3.88 -11.58
CA GLU A 70 3.94 -3.19 -10.34
C GLU A 70 2.82 -2.17 -10.57
N ASP A 71 2.90 -1.40 -11.67
CA ASP A 71 1.89 -0.37 -11.98
C ASP A 71 0.53 -0.98 -12.32
N ASP A 72 0.53 -2.09 -13.05
CA ASP A 72 -0.69 -2.83 -13.39
C ASP A 72 -1.27 -3.52 -12.15
N ALA A 73 -0.42 -4.07 -11.28
CA ALA A 73 -0.84 -4.66 -10.00
C ALA A 73 -1.47 -3.60 -9.08
N ASN A 74 -0.85 -2.42 -8.98
CA ASN A 74 -1.39 -1.29 -8.22
C ASN A 74 -2.72 -0.78 -8.79
N LEU A 75 -2.84 -0.66 -10.12
CA LEU A 75 -4.08 -0.24 -10.78
C LEU A 75 -5.20 -1.26 -10.54
N LEU A 76 -4.92 -2.56 -10.75
CA LEU A 76 -5.90 -3.62 -10.54
C LEU A 76 -6.36 -3.64 -9.08
N SER A 77 -5.42 -3.49 -8.14
CA SER A 77 -5.72 -3.44 -6.71
C SER A 77 -6.62 -2.27 -6.34
N TYR A 78 -6.30 -1.08 -6.86
CA TYR A 78 -7.12 0.09 -6.68
C TYR A 78 -8.54 -0.12 -7.24
N ALA A 79 -8.64 -0.61 -8.48
CA ALA A 79 -9.92 -0.87 -9.14
C ALA A 79 -10.79 -1.89 -8.37
N VAL A 80 -10.20 -3.02 -7.97
CA VAL A 80 -10.93 -4.07 -7.24
C VAL A 80 -11.34 -3.58 -5.85
N ALA A 81 -10.43 -2.94 -5.12
CA ALA A 81 -10.71 -2.50 -3.76
C ALA A 81 -11.69 -1.31 -3.70
N THR A 82 -11.70 -0.42 -4.69
CA THR A 82 -12.69 0.66 -4.80
C THR A 82 -14.09 0.17 -5.16
N LEU A 83 -14.20 -0.95 -5.90
CA LEU A 83 -15.47 -1.58 -6.24
C LEU A 83 -16.06 -2.45 -5.12
N ALA A 84 -15.25 -2.84 -4.13
CA ALA A 84 -15.69 -3.66 -3.02
C ALA A 84 -16.80 -2.97 -2.20
N PRO A 85 -17.83 -3.71 -1.75
CA PRO A 85 -18.91 -3.14 -0.93
C PRO A 85 -18.45 -2.80 0.51
N ASP A 86 -17.32 -3.35 0.96
CA ASP A 86 -16.72 -3.02 2.25
C ASP A 86 -16.01 -1.65 2.22
N SER A 87 -16.33 -0.79 3.18
CA SER A 87 -15.68 0.51 3.32
C SER A 87 -14.20 0.41 3.70
N THR A 88 -13.75 -0.67 4.34
CA THR A 88 -12.34 -0.89 4.69
C THR A 88 -11.48 -1.11 3.45
N PHE A 89 -11.98 -1.83 2.43
CA PHE A 89 -11.30 -1.97 1.15
C PHE A 89 -11.17 -0.64 0.42
N ARG A 90 -12.28 0.09 0.31
CA ARG A 90 -12.28 1.41 -0.34
C ARG A 90 -11.35 2.38 0.38
N TYR A 91 -11.43 2.44 1.71
CA TYR A 91 -10.54 3.28 2.52
C TYR A 91 -9.07 2.94 2.27
N SER A 92 -8.71 1.66 2.33
CA SER A 92 -7.34 1.20 2.09
C SER A 92 -6.83 1.60 0.70
N ALA A 93 -7.68 1.50 -0.32
CA ALA A 93 -7.33 1.89 -1.69
C ALA A 93 -7.11 3.40 -1.84
N TYR A 94 -8.03 4.22 -1.34
CA TYR A 94 -7.88 5.68 -1.39
C TYR A 94 -6.72 6.17 -0.53
N PHE A 95 -6.48 5.53 0.62
CA PHE A 95 -5.36 5.87 1.49
C PHE A 95 -4.01 5.58 0.83
N ASN A 96 -3.85 4.41 0.19
CA ASN A 96 -2.64 4.09 -0.56
C ASN A 96 -2.44 5.05 -1.75
N LEU A 97 -3.50 5.34 -2.52
CA LEU A 97 -3.43 6.32 -3.60
C LEU A 97 -3.06 7.72 -3.09
N TRP A 98 -3.59 8.13 -1.93
CA TRP A 98 -3.23 9.38 -1.29
C TRP A 98 -1.75 9.39 -0.91
N LEU A 99 -1.21 8.31 -0.34
CA LEU A 99 0.22 8.22 -0.01
C LEU A 99 1.12 8.43 -1.24
N TYR A 100 0.79 7.78 -2.37
CA TYR A 100 1.52 7.94 -3.63
C TYR A 100 1.46 9.37 -4.16
N THR A 101 0.25 9.94 -4.25
CA THR A 101 0.04 11.28 -4.80
C THR A 101 0.60 12.37 -3.89
N HIS A 102 0.47 12.24 -2.57
CA HIS A 102 1.04 13.15 -1.59
C HIS A 102 2.57 13.10 -1.58
N ALA A 103 3.18 11.91 -1.64
CA ALA A 103 4.64 11.78 -1.73
C ALA A 103 5.20 12.44 -3.00
N ARG A 104 4.48 12.33 -4.12
CA ARG A 104 4.81 13.04 -5.36
C ARG A 104 4.68 14.55 -5.18
N LEU A 105 3.52 15.01 -4.70
CA LEU A 105 3.23 16.42 -4.53
C LEU A 105 4.23 17.09 -3.59
N LYS A 106 4.61 16.44 -2.49
CA LYS A 106 5.59 16.96 -1.53
C LYS A 106 6.95 17.25 -2.17
N ARG A 107 7.35 16.51 -3.22
CA ARG A 107 8.61 16.74 -3.94
C ARG A 107 8.53 17.94 -4.90
N THR A 108 7.36 18.23 -5.45
CA THR A 108 7.15 19.30 -6.43
C THR A 108 6.68 20.61 -5.78
N ASP A 109 5.83 20.51 -4.76
CA ASP A 109 5.23 21.62 -4.02
C ASP A 109 4.94 21.16 -2.58
N SER A 110 5.93 21.31 -1.71
CA SER A 110 5.84 20.91 -0.31
C SER A 110 4.83 21.74 0.49
N ALA A 111 4.63 23.01 0.13
CA ALA A 111 3.69 23.89 0.80
C ALA A 111 2.24 23.47 0.51
N LEU A 112 1.92 23.18 -0.76
CA LEU A 112 0.61 22.67 -1.14
C LEU A 112 0.35 21.28 -0.55
N ALA A 113 1.36 20.39 -0.56
CA ALA A 113 1.26 19.07 0.08
C ALA A 113 0.92 19.18 1.58
N HIS A 114 1.57 20.10 2.28
CA HIS A 114 1.29 20.37 3.69
C HIS A 114 -0.15 20.85 3.88
N LYS A 115 -0.56 21.88 3.13
CA LYS A 115 -1.92 22.44 3.19
C LYS A 115 -3.01 21.38 2.95
N LEU A 116 -2.81 20.49 1.97
CA LEU A 116 -3.75 19.40 1.70
C LEU A 116 -3.74 18.31 2.77
N SER A 117 -2.61 18.09 3.45
CA SER A 117 -2.55 17.17 4.59
C SER A 117 -3.30 17.70 5.80
N GLU A 118 -3.33 19.03 5.98
CA GLU A 118 -4.08 19.67 7.06
C GLU A 118 -5.60 19.50 6.93
N SER A 119 -6.12 19.36 5.71
CA SER A 119 -7.55 19.15 5.47
C SER A 119 -8.02 17.71 5.67
N LEU A 120 -7.12 16.77 5.96
CA LEU A 120 -7.49 15.38 6.25
C LEU A 120 -8.31 15.25 7.53
N ASN A 121 -9.23 14.28 7.54
CA ASN A 121 -10.00 13.92 8.73
C ASN A 121 -9.10 13.31 9.84
N GLY A 122 -9.61 13.31 11.07
CA GLY A 122 -8.86 12.87 12.25
C GLY A 122 -8.40 11.41 12.19
N LEU A 123 -9.25 10.52 11.65
CA LEU A 123 -8.91 9.11 11.46
C LEU A 123 -7.72 8.91 10.52
N THR A 124 -7.69 9.65 9.41
CA THR A 124 -6.61 9.54 8.44
C THR A 124 -5.31 10.08 9.01
N LYS A 125 -5.38 11.20 9.77
CA LYS A 125 -4.22 11.74 10.49
C LYS A 125 -3.68 10.76 11.53
N SER A 126 -4.53 10.05 12.27
CA SER A 126 -4.08 9.04 13.23
C SER A 126 -3.42 7.85 12.53
N HIS A 127 -3.95 7.38 11.40
CA HIS A 127 -3.30 6.34 10.59
C HIS A 127 -1.94 6.77 10.03
N LEU A 128 -1.79 8.04 9.62
CA LEU A 128 -0.49 8.59 9.23
C LEU A 128 0.51 8.62 10.39
N ALA A 129 0.05 8.94 11.61
CA ALA A 129 0.88 8.89 12.80
C ALA A 129 1.37 7.45 13.09
N VAL A 130 0.48 6.45 12.97
CA VAL A 130 0.86 5.02 13.10
C VAL A 130 1.93 4.64 12.08
N LEU A 131 1.78 5.03 10.80
CA LEU A 131 2.81 4.75 9.79
C LEU A 131 4.14 5.44 10.09
N LYS A 132 4.11 6.67 10.62
CA LYS A 132 5.31 7.41 11.03
C LYS A 132 6.02 6.73 12.20
N GLU A 133 5.26 6.28 13.20
CA GLU A 133 5.80 5.55 14.36
C GLU A 133 6.44 4.23 13.94
N LEU A 134 5.75 3.44 13.11
CA LEU A 134 6.30 2.20 12.56
C LEU A 134 7.61 2.48 11.83
N ARG A 135 7.63 3.45 10.91
CA ARG A 135 8.86 3.81 10.19
C ARG A 135 9.99 4.19 11.15
N SER A 136 9.73 5.08 12.11
CA SER A 136 10.74 5.51 13.08
C SER A 136 11.30 4.35 13.90
N LYS A 137 10.45 3.41 14.29
CA LYS A 137 10.86 2.22 15.05
C LYS A 137 11.82 1.36 14.23
N TYR A 138 11.45 1.01 13.01
CA TYR A 138 12.27 0.10 12.20
C TYR A 138 13.51 0.79 11.60
N ASP A 139 13.45 2.09 11.31
CA ASP A 139 14.65 2.87 10.94
C ASP A 139 15.70 2.85 12.08
N SER A 140 15.25 2.88 13.34
CA SER A 140 16.15 2.79 14.49
C SER A 140 16.71 1.37 14.76
N GLU A 141 15.96 0.33 14.39
CA GLU A 141 16.39 -1.08 14.54
C GLU A 141 17.36 -1.53 13.43
N VAL A 142 17.33 -0.89 12.24
CA VAL A 142 18.21 -1.18 11.09
C VAL A 142 19.65 -0.68 11.28
N SER A 143 19.92 0.15 12.28
CA SER A 143 21.24 0.75 12.57
C SER A 143 22.41 -0.24 12.64
N ASP A 144 22.19 -1.51 13.01
CA ASP A 144 23.31 -2.31 13.50
C ASP A 144 23.78 -3.49 12.61
N TYR A 145 22.96 -4.10 11.75
CA TYR A 145 23.43 -5.26 10.97
C TYR A 145 22.61 -5.50 9.69
N SER A 146 23.11 -5.13 8.50
CA SER A 146 22.90 -5.83 7.19
C SER A 146 23.09 -4.97 5.92
N GLY A 147 24.13 -4.13 5.85
CA GLY A 147 24.37 -3.24 4.69
C GLY A 147 24.37 -3.92 3.31
N ALA A 148 24.83 -5.16 3.17
CA ALA A 148 24.94 -5.82 1.85
C ALA A 148 23.62 -6.42 1.30
N LEU A 149 22.80 -7.04 2.17
CA LEU A 149 21.46 -7.50 1.78
C LEU A 149 20.52 -6.31 1.61
N TYR A 150 20.67 -5.30 2.47
CA TYR A 150 19.97 -4.02 2.38
C TYR A 150 20.31 -3.28 1.09
N ASP A 151 21.58 -3.17 0.69
CA ASP A 151 21.96 -2.54 -0.58
C ASP A 151 21.43 -3.29 -1.81
N GLY A 152 21.38 -4.63 -1.78
CA GLY A 152 20.80 -5.42 -2.86
C GLY A 152 19.28 -5.23 -2.98
N TYR A 153 18.60 -5.21 -1.83
CA TYR A 153 17.17 -4.93 -1.72
C TYR A 153 16.83 -3.49 -2.10
N LEU A 154 17.59 -2.51 -1.61
CA LEU A 154 17.49 -1.12 -2.01
C LEU A 154 17.81 -1.01 -3.50
N LYS A 155 18.75 -1.72 -4.12
CA LYS A 155 18.94 -1.67 -5.59
C LYS A 155 17.81 -2.30 -6.40
N LEU A 156 17.09 -3.27 -5.83
CA LEU A 156 15.90 -3.87 -6.44
C LEU A 156 14.66 -2.95 -6.30
N HIS A 157 14.52 -2.24 -5.19
CA HIS A 157 13.39 -1.34 -4.90
C HIS A 157 13.68 0.15 -5.18
N HIS A 158 14.95 0.53 -5.31
CA HIS A 158 15.43 1.80 -5.80
C HIS A 158 15.48 1.72 -7.32
N GLN A 159 14.46 2.33 -7.92
CA GLN A 159 14.78 3.51 -8.71
C GLN A 159 15.51 3.23 -10.02
N LYS A 160 14.84 2.48 -10.89
CA LYS A 160 14.59 3.04 -12.24
C LYS A 160 13.13 3.46 -12.44
N ASP A 161 12.17 2.78 -11.79
CA ASP A 161 10.75 3.07 -11.98
C ASP A 161 10.08 3.88 -10.86
N GLY A 162 10.69 4.08 -9.69
CA GLY A 162 10.01 4.69 -8.53
C GLY A 162 9.22 5.97 -8.85
N ILE A 163 9.79 6.95 -9.56
CA ILE A 163 9.08 8.18 -9.94
C ILE A 163 8.05 7.95 -11.06
N GLU A 164 8.39 7.12 -12.05
CA GLU A 164 7.48 6.79 -13.16
C GLU A 164 6.27 6.00 -12.68
N SER A 165 6.46 5.01 -11.82
CA SER A 165 5.42 4.21 -11.20
C SER A 165 4.48 5.05 -10.35
N TYR A 166 5.02 5.98 -9.53
CA TYR A 166 4.17 6.93 -8.80
C TYR A 166 3.32 7.80 -9.73
N ASN A 167 3.88 8.20 -10.89
CA ASN A 167 3.14 8.96 -11.90
C ASN A 167 2.07 8.10 -12.58
N LYS A 168 2.41 6.86 -12.97
CA LYS A 168 1.53 5.93 -13.68
C LYS A 168 0.38 5.48 -12.81
N VAL A 169 0.59 5.10 -11.55
CA VAL A 169 -0.51 4.72 -10.63
C VAL A 169 -1.48 5.88 -10.41
N ALA A 170 -0.98 7.09 -10.17
CA ALA A 170 -1.84 8.27 -9.99
C ALA A 170 -2.65 8.61 -11.24
N ILE A 171 -2.03 8.56 -12.42
CA ILE A 171 -2.67 8.85 -13.70
C ILE A 171 -3.69 7.77 -14.07
N THR A 172 -3.34 6.50 -13.91
CA THR A 172 -4.21 5.37 -14.25
C THR A 172 -5.39 5.26 -13.29
N ALA A 173 -5.20 5.49 -11.99
CA ALA A 173 -6.29 5.59 -11.03
C ALA A 173 -7.22 6.78 -11.36
N TRP A 174 -6.67 7.94 -11.72
CA TRP A 174 -7.49 9.08 -12.17
C TRP A 174 -8.28 8.75 -13.46
N ALA A 175 -7.66 8.08 -14.42
CA ALA A 175 -8.33 7.65 -15.64
C ALA A 175 -9.44 6.63 -15.36
N TRP A 176 -9.21 5.70 -14.44
CA TRP A 176 -10.20 4.75 -13.94
C TRP A 176 -11.41 5.49 -13.33
N GLU A 177 -11.16 6.45 -12.43
CA GLU A 177 -12.19 7.28 -11.82
C GLU A 177 -12.99 8.07 -12.86
N LYS A 178 -12.34 8.66 -13.86
CA LYS A 178 -13.02 9.38 -14.95
C LYS A 178 -13.93 8.47 -15.76
N LYS A 179 -13.50 7.24 -16.05
CA LYS A 179 -14.31 6.22 -16.74
C LYS A 179 -15.46 5.73 -15.86
N ALA A 180 -15.24 5.59 -14.55
CA ALA A 180 -16.24 5.14 -13.58
C ALA A 180 -17.32 6.19 -13.27
N LYS A 181 -16.98 7.48 -13.31
CA LYS A 181 -17.91 8.60 -13.09
C LYS A 181 -19.06 8.69 -14.11
N GLY A 182 -18.93 8.05 -15.27
CA GLY A 182 -20.06 7.84 -16.19
C GLY A 182 -21.07 6.79 -15.72
N LYS A 183 -20.80 6.08 -14.60
CA LYS A 183 -21.55 4.89 -14.16
C LYS A 183 -21.76 4.72 -12.64
N ARG A 184 -21.32 5.62 -11.74
CA ARG A 184 -21.62 5.49 -10.29
C ARG A 184 -21.63 6.80 -9.49
N PHE A 185 -22.56 6.85 -8.53
CA PHE A 185 -22.87 7.93 -7.58
C PHE A 185 -21.69 8.27 -6.66
N ILE A 186 -21.53 9.55 -6.36
CA ILE A 186 -20.55 10.08 -5.41
C ILE A 186 -20.91 9.54 -4.02
N ILE A 187 -20.02 8.75 -3.42
CA ILE A 187 -20.15 8.30 -2.03
C ILE A 187 -19.48 9.37 -1.17
N GLU A 188 -20.28 10.10 -0.39
CA GLU A 188 -19.75 10.95 0.68
C GLU A 188 -19.07 10.06 1.72
N ILE A 189 -17.81 10.37 2.00
CA ILE A 189 -17.03 9.74 3.06
C ILE A 189 -17.46 10.42 4.37
N PRO A 190 -18.07 9.71 5.33
CA PRO A 190 -18.43 10.29 6.62
C PRO A 190 -17.19 10.70 7.44
#